data_AF-A0A8X8C672-F1
#
_entry.id   AF-A0A8X8C672-F1
#
_cell.length_a   1.000
_cell.length_b   1.000
_cell.length_c   1.000
_cell.angle_alpha   90.00
_cell.angle_beta   90.00
_cell.angle_gamma   90.00
#
_symmetry.space_group_name_H-M   'P 1'
#
loop_
_entity.id
_entity.type
_entity.pdbx_description
1 polymer ?
#
loop_
_entity_poly.entity_id
_entity_poly.type
_entity_poly.pdbx_seq_one_letter_code
_entity_poly.pdbx_strand_id
1 'polypeptide(L)'
;MKKEFTEEETGAMEKVALDTVWEERHVAPAHYTMKIDSFSLLSDMVANSYLEQYESREFEASGYKWKLILYPNGNKSRNGDGYISLYLVIADTTGFPPGWEINAIFNLFVYDQLQDKYLTIGDGRLRRFCAIKNQWGFPQVLPLNTFNNASNGYLIGDSCVFGAEVFVIKSEGKGEHFSMIKDPSDGTFTWEVEYFSGLTEEFYYSQVYLAGGHGWKLQLFPKGHKKQRGKYLSLFLELDDCTKSHTVWKLFVEFTLRIKDQVQSQHHEQTSINSATAWDFTCNDVLAWDKKESCFYGLRLANCEIDARRREHLGRDQHVPISVTNLPFFWAVHHWFSASENDWGLPSFISLTDIKNPSNNFIVNDTLIVEGVLNRLSVLKDFA
;
A
#
# COMPACT_ATOMS: atom_id res chain seq x y z
N MET A 1 13.60 -20.31 -38.26
CA MET A 1 14.57 -21.39 -38.00
C MET A 1 15.34 -20.97 -36.76
N LYS A 2 15.18 -21.65 -35.62
CA LYS A 2 15.91 -21.30 -34.39
C LYS A 2 17.39 -21.56 -34.65
N LYS A 3 18.25 -20.58 -34.43
CA LYS A 3 19.71 -20.76 -34.51
C LYS A 3 20.10 -21.39 -33.17
N GLU A 4 20.41 -22.68 -33.16
CA GLU A 4 20.99 -23.35 -31.99
C GLU A 4 22.47 -23.00 -31.92
N PHE A 5 22.91 -22.46 -30.78
CA PHE A 5 24.31 -22.20 -30.50
C PHE A 5 25.05 -23.51 -30.26
N THR A 6 26.33 -23.56 -30.63
CA THR A 6 27.17 -24.75 -30.42
C THR A 6 27.50 -24.94 -28.94
N GLU A 7 27.79 -26.18 -28.50
CA GLU A 7 28.17 -26.51 -27.11
C GLU A 7 29.40 -25.72 -26.61
N GLU A 8 30.27 -25.30 -27.53
CA GLU A 8 31.45 -24.49 -27.24
C GLU A 8 31.10 -23.00 -27.00
N GLU A 9 30.12 -22.47 -27.75
CA GLU A 9 29.58 -21.12 -27.55
C GLU A 9 28.74 -21.03 -26.28
N THR A 10 27.95 -22.06 -25.98
CA THR A 10 27.21 -22.16 -24.71
C THR A 10 28.14 -22.37 -23.52
N GLY A 11 29.21 -23.16 -23.65
CA GLY A 11 30.22 -23.35 -22.61
C GLY A 11 31.07 -22.10 -22.31
N ALA A 12 31.30 -21.23 -23.31
CA ALA A 12 31.93 -19.92 -23.10
C ALA A 12 30.98 -18.91 -22.44
N MET A 13 29.68 -18.99 -22.74
CA MET A 13 28.63 -18.16 -22.13
C MET A 13 28.32 -18.57 -20.68
N GLU A 14 28.45 -19.86 -20.33
CA GLU A 14 28.11 -20.40 -18.99
C GLU A 14 29.13 -19.99 -17.89
N LYS A 15 30.28 -19.42 -18.25
CA LYS A 15 31.25 -18.88 -17.28
C LYS A 15 31.15 -17.37 -17.01
N VAL A 16 30.16 -16.68 -17.58
CA VAL A 16 29.89 -15.25 -17.33
C VAL A 16 28.73 -15.15 -16.33
N ALA A 17 29.01 -14.53 -15.18
CA ALA A 17 28.15 -14.33 -14.01
C ALA A 17 26.64 -14.58 -14.21
N LEU A 18 26.12 -15.54 -13.41
CA LEU A 18 24.77 -16.14 -13.31
C LEU A 18 23.53 -15.22 -13.37
N ASP A 19 23.69 -13.90 -13.56
CA ASP A 19 22.63 -12.90 -13.42
C ASP A 19 22.48 -11.97 -14.64
N THR A 20 23.32 -12.09 -15.67
CA THR A 20 23.22 -11.24 -16.87
C THR A 20 22.26 -11.88 -17.87
N VAL A 21 21.16 -11.21 -18.17
CA VAL A 21 20.14 -11.67 -19.10
C VAL A 21 20.49 -11.20 -20.51
N TRP A 22 20.45 -12.14 -21.44
CA TRP A 22 20.67 -11.95 -22.88
C TRP A 22 19.38 -12.24 -23.60
N GLU A 23 18.69 -11.19 -24.03
CA GLU A 23 17.38 -11.33 -24.70
C GLU A 23 17.39 -10.65 -26.06
N GLU A 24 16.89 -11.34 -27.08
CA GLU A 24 16.61 -10.75 -28.39
C GLU A 24 15.23 -10.13 -28.41
N ARG A 25 15.11 -8.90 -28.92
CA ARG A 25 13.81 -8.25 -29.16
C ARG A 25 13.77 -7.50 -30.48
N HIS A 26 12.58 -7.31 -31.03
CA HIS A 26 12.36 -6.57 -32.28
C HIS A 26 12.23 -5.04 -32.11
N VAL A 27 12.12 -4.57 -30.87
CA VAL A 27 11.85 -3.16 -30.59
C VAL A 27 13.17 -2.44 -30.31
N ALA A 28 13.34 -1.26 -30.90
CA ALA A 28 14.51 -0.42 -30.67
C ALA A 28 14.61 0.10 -29.22
N PRO A 29 15.80 0.49 -28.77
CA PRO A 29 16.01 1.15 -27.47
C PRO A 29 15.18 2.42 -27.34
N ALA A 30 14.45 2.55 -26.25
CA ALA A 30 13.53 3.67 -26.00
C ALA A 30 14.23 5.03 -25.83
N HIS A 31 15.49 5.05 -25.38
CA HIS A 31 16.14 6.29 -24.96
C HIS A 31 17.28 6.73 -25.88
N TYR A 32 18.16 5.82 -26.29
CA TYR A 32 19.32 6.19 -27.09
C TYR A 32 19.77 5.10 -28.04
N THR A 33 20.13 5.52 -29.26
CA THR A 33 20.74 4.69 -30.29
C THR A 33 21.88 5.46 -30.95
N MET A 34 22.99 4.77 -31.16
CA MET A 34 24.21 5.28 -31.77
C MET A 34 24.66 4.35 -32.87
N LYS A 35 24.62 4.84 -34.10
CA LYS A 35 25.21 4.18 -35.26
C LYS A 35 26.64 4.66 -35.44
N ILE A 36 27.54 3.72 -35.70
CA ILE A 36 28.92 3.98 -36.07
C ILE A 36 29.10 3.44 -37.48
N ASP A 37 29.45 4.33 -38.40
CA ASP A 37 30.00 3.97 -39.70
C ASP A 37 31.54 3.96 -39.61
N SER A 38 32.19 3.11 -40.41
CA SER A 38 33.65 2.93 -40.38
C SER A 38 34.20 2.47 -39.02
N PHE A 39 33.58 1.43 -38.45
CA PHE A 39 33.94 0.89 -37.13
C PHE A 39 35.40 0.46 -37.04
N SER A 40 35.97 -0.11 -38.10
CA SER A 40 37.38 -0.48 -38.16
C SER A 40 38.31 0.71 -37.84
N LEU A 41 38.05 1.87 -38.44
CA LEU A 41 38.82 3.09 -38.18
C LEU A 41 38.65 3.60 -36.75
N LEU A 42 37.45 3.50 -36.18
CA LEU A 42 37.23 3.83 -34.77
C LEU A 42 38.03 2.89 -33.87
N SER A 43 37.99 1.59 -34.15
CA SER A 43 38.72 0.57 -33.40
C SER A 43 40.22 0.80 -33.45
N ASP A 44 40.77 1.09 -34.64
CA ASP A 44 42.18 1.40 -34.84
C ASP A 44 42.59 2.70 -34.14
N MET A 45 41.75 3.74 -34.22
CA MET A 45 42.00 5.01 -33.53
C MET A 45 42.08 4.79 -32.01
N VAL A 46 41.11 4.09 -31.44
CA VAL A 46 41.04 3.81 -30.00
C VAL A 46 42.19 2.91 -29.55
N ALA A 47 42.56 1.90 -30.34
CA ALA A 47 43.68 1.01 -30.05
C ALA A 47 45.06 1.70 -30.07
N ASN A 48 45.23 2.70 -30.94
CA ASN A 48 46.50 3.40 -31.16
C ASN A 48 46.58 4.77 -30.48
N SER A 49 45.56 5.16 -29.71
CA SER A 49 45.52 6.42 -28.97
C SER A 49 45.62 6.20 -27.47
N TYR A 50 45.76 7.30 -26.73
CA TYR A 50 45.65 7.29 -25.26
C TYR A 50 44.21 7.09 -24.77
N LEU A 51 43.22 7.21 -25.67
CA LEU A 51 41.82 7.00 -25.37
C LEU A 51 41.49 5.54 -25.68
N GLU A 52 41.37 4.70 -24.66
CA GLU A 52 40.98 3.29 -24.78
C GLU A 52 39.47 3.10 -25.06
N GLN A 53 38.71 4.19 -25.13
CA GLN A 53 37.26 4.18 -25.27
C GLN A 53 36.78 5.30 -26.20
N TYR A 54 35.61 5.08 -26.80
CA TYR A 54 34.82 6.11 -27.45
C TYR A 54 33.66 6.52 -26.54
N GLU A 55 33.43 7.83 -26.42
CA GLU A 55 32.29 8.38 -25.69
C GLU A 55 31.26 8.95 -26.65
N SER A 56 29.99 8.60 -26.45
CA SER A 56 28.90 9.17 -27.23
C SER A 56 28.64 10.63 -26.87
N ARG A 57 27.84 11.29 -27.72
CA ARG A 57 27.13 12.52 -27.33
C ARG A 57 26.22 12.26 -26.12
N GLU A 58 25.89 13.35 -25.42
CA GLU A 58 24.93 13.31 -24.32
C GLU A 58 23.52 13.02 -24.84
N PHE A 59 22.74 12.27 -24.06
CA PHE A 59 21.32 12.05 -24.28
C PHE A 59 20.55 12.13 -22.96
N GLU A 60 19.28 12.52 -23.03
CA GLU A 60 18.43 12.66 -21.86
C GLU A 60 17.55 11.42 -21.66
N ALA A 61 17.54 10.90 -20.44
CA ALA A 61 16.66 9.79 -20.04
C ALA A 61 16.32 9.92 -18.55
N SER A 62 15.04 9.70 -18.21
CA SER A 62 14.53 9.78 -16.84
C SER A 62 14.89 11.09 -16.09
N GLY A 63 15.02 12.21 -16.81
CA GLY A 63 15.32 13.52 -16.25
C GLY A 63 16.81 13.81 -15.97
N TYR A 64 17.72 12.95 -16.46
CA TYR A 64 19.17 13.13 -16.33
C TYR A 64 19.85 12.99 -17.69
N LYS A 65 21.06 13.54 -17.81
CA LYS A 65 21.91 13.39 -18.99
C LYS A 65 22.85 12.21 -18.83
N TRP A 66 23.02 11.44 -19.89
CA TRP A 66 23.82 10.23 -19.92
C TRP A 66 24.72 10.21 -21.15
N LYS A 67 25.78 9.41 -21.10
CA LYS A 67 26.58 9.03 -22.27
C LYS A 67 26.75 7.52 -22.30
N LEU A 68 26.86 6.98 -23.50
CA LEU A 68 27.24 5.60 -23.77
C LEU A 68 28.74 5.56 -24.06
N ILE A 69 29.46 4.72 -23.34
CA ILE A 69 30.90 4.49 -23.49
C ILE A 69 31.10 3.14 -24.15
N LEU A 70 31.85 3.13 -25.25
CA LEU A 70 32.17 1.95 -26.03
C LEU A 70 33.67 1.67 -25.94
N TYR A 71 34.03 0.43 -25.64
CA TYR A 71 35.38 -0.09 -25.83
C TYR A 71 35.33 -1.08 -27.00
N PRO A 72 35.74 -0.68 -28.22
CA PRO A 72 35.72 -1.53 -29.41
C PRO A 72 36.59 -2.78 -29.26
N ASN A 73 37.66 -2.71 -28.48
CA ASN A 73 38.61 -3.81 -28.24
C ASN A 73 38.57 -4.33 -26.80
N GLY A 74 37.50 -3.97 -26.08
CA GLY A 74 37.27 -4.44 -24.71
C GLY A 74 37.95 -3.60 -23.62
N ASN A 75 37.29 -3.50 -22.47
CA ASN A 75 37.84 -2.86 -21.29
C ASN A 75 38.76 -3.84 -20.52
N LYS A 76 40.05 -3.80 -20.82
CA LYS A 76 41.06 -4.69 -20.23
C LYS A 76 41.12 -4.61 -18.71
N SER A 77 40.93 -3.42 -18.13
CA SER A 77 40.91 -3.20 -16.67
C SER A 77 39.73 -3.89 -15.95
N ARG A 78 38.73 -4.34 -16.71
CA ARG A 78 37.51 -5.00 -16.23
C ARG A 78 37.32 -6.40 -16.84
N ASN A 79 38.41 -7.02 -17.30
CA ASN A 79 38.38 -8.35 -17.92
C ASN A 79 37.49 -8.42 -19.19
N GLY A 80 37.46 -7.35 -19.96
CA GLY A 80 36.71 -7.27 -21.24
C GLY A 80 37.54 -7.63 -22.47
N ASP A 81 38.79 -8.07 -22.32
CA ASP A 81 39.68 -8.38 -23.45
C ASP A 81 39.07 -9.43 -24.38
N GLY A 82 39.06 -9.16 -25.69
CA GLY A 82 38.42 -10.03 -26.68
C GLY A 82 36.90 -9.84 -26.84
N TYR A 83 36.30 -8.84 -26.17
CA TYR A 83 34.87 -8.53 -26.26
C TYR A 83 34.65 -7.05 -26.63
N ILE A 84 33.49 -6.76 -27.22
CA ILE A 84 32.89 -5.43 -27.12
C ILE A 84 32.52 -5.19 -25.66
N SER A 85 32.87 -4.02 -25.11
CA SER A 85 32.37 -3.57 -23.80
C SER A 85 31.54 -2.30 -23.95
N LEU A 86 30.42 -2.23 -23.22
CA LEU A 86 29.58 -1.04 -23.16
C LEU A 86 29.32 -0.61 -21.72
N TYR A 87 29.35 0.70 -21.49
CA TYR A 87 29.03 1.30 -20.20
C TYR A 87 28.13 2.51 -20.36
N LEU A 88 27.31 2.73 -19.35
CA LEU A 88 26.51 3.93 -19.16
C LEU A 88 27.21 4.81 -18.11
N VAL A 89 27.36 6.09 -18.41
CA VAL A 89 27.87 7.09 -17.47
C VAL A 89 26.89 8.26 -17.38
N ILE A 90 26.70 8.79 -16.17
CA ILE A 90 25.92 10.01 -15.99
C ILE A 90 26.78 11.23 -16.35
N ALA A 91 26.20 12.14 -17.12
CA ALA A 91 26.83 13.34 -17.62
C ALA A 91 26.31 14.59 -16.89
N ASP A 92 26.99 15.72 -17.09
CA ASP A 92 26.61 17.03 -16.56
C ASP A 92 26.31 17.04 -15.05
N THR A 93 27.23 16.47 -14.26
CA THR A 93 27.08 16.38 -12.80
C THR A 93 27.46 17.67 -12.07
N THR A 94 27.77 18.75 -12.79
CA THR A 94 28.31 20.00 -12.23
C THR A 94 27.30 20.75 -11.36
N GLY A 95 25.99 20.58 -11.64
CA GLY A 95 24.90 21.18 -10.87
C GLY A 95 24.35 20.31 -9.73
N PHE A 96 24.91 19.13 -9.48
CA PHE A 96 24.36 18.22 -8.47
C PHE A 96 24.84 18.57 -7.06
N PRO A 97 24.00 18.40 -6.02
CA PRO A 97 24.39 18.69 -4.64
C PRO A 97 25.53 17.77 -4.18
N PRO A 98 26.39 18.20 -3.24
CA PRO A 98 27.40 17.34 -2.65
C PRO A 98 26.78 16.06 -2.08
N GLY A 99 27.36 14.90 -2.41
CA GLY A 99 26.85 13.61 -1.95
C GLY A 99 25.62 13.09 -2.71
N TRP A 100 25.32 13.62 -3.90
CA TRP A 100 24.23 13.13 -4.74
C TRP A 100 24.35 11.62 -5.01
N GLU A 101 23.19 10.97 -5.02
CA GLU A 101 23.04 9.57 -5.40
C GLU A 101 21.84 9.44 -6.33
N ILE A 102 22.02 8.74 -7.45
CA ILE A 102 20.96 8.45 -8.41
C ILE A 102 20.90 6.95 -8.59
N ASN A 103 19.75 6.34 -8.30
CA ASN A 103 19.55 4.91 -8.44
C ASN A 103 18.82 4.63 -9.76
N ALA A 104 19.44 3.84 -10.65
CA ALA A 104 18.90 3.54 -11.96
C ALA A 104 19.07 2.06 -12.34
N ILE A 105 18.12 1.54 -13.08
CA ILE A 105 18.24 0.29 -13.84
C ILE A 105 18.46 0.68 -15.30
N PHE A 106 19.33 -0.02 -16.00
CA PHE A 106 19.55 0.24 -17.42
C PHE A 106 19.76 -1.06 -18.20
N ASN A 107 19.45 -0.98 -19.49
CA ASN A 107 19.72 -2.02 -20.47
C ASN A 107 20.57 -1.43 -21.60
N LEU A 108 21.52 -2.21 -22.12
CA LEU A 108 22.36 -1.86 -23.26
C LEU A 108 22.04 -2.77 -24.44
N PHE A 109 22.27 -2.29 -25.66
CA PHE A 109 21.82 -2.99 -26.87
C PHE A 109 22.88 -3.04 -27.95
N VAL A 110 22.89 -4.13 -28.73
CA VAL A 110 23.61 -4.28 -30.00
C VAL A 110 22.61 -4.72 -31.07
N TYR A 111 22.58 -4.04 -32.21
CA TYR A 111 21.63 -4.33 -33.28
C TYR A 111 22.14 -5.39 -34.25
N ASP A 112 21.38 -6.46 -34.45
CA ASP A 112 21.52 -7.41 -35.55
C ASP A 112 20.78 -6.85 -36.77
N GLN A 113 21.57 -6.35 -37.73
CA GLN A 113 21.09 -5.71 -38.96
C GLN A 113 20.52 -6.69 -39.98
N LEU A 114 20.79 -8.00 -39.86
CA LEU A 114 20.29 -9.02 -40.77
C LEU A 114 18.91 -9.54 -40.33
N GLN A 115 18.71 -9.68 -39.02
CA GLN A 115 17.46 -10.18 -38.46
C GLN A 115 16.48 -9.10 -38.02
N ASP A 116 16.89 -7.82 -38.04
CA ASP A 116 16.13 -6.68 -37.52
C ASP A 116 15.72 -6.92 -36.06
N LYS A 117 16.74 -7.14 -35.23
CA LYS A 117 16.62 -7.47 -33.81
C LYS A 117 17.71 -6.79 -32.99
N TYR A 118 17.44 -6.63 -31.71
CA TYR A 118 18.37 -6.08 -30.74
C TYR A 118 18.72 -7.15 -29.72
N LEU A 119 20.02 -7.43 -29.62
CA LEU A 119 20.59 -8.13 -28.48
C LEU A 119 20.54 -7.18 -27.28
N THR A 120 19.82 -7.57 -26.24
CA THR A 120 19.65 -6.80 -25.00
C THR A 120 20.54 -7.36 -23.92
N ILE A 121 21.29 -6.48 -23.26
CA ILE A 121 22.19 -6.80 -22.16
C ILE A 121 21.76 -6.00 -20.93
N GLY A 122 21.29 -6.71 -19.92
CA GLY A 122 20.88 -6.15 -18.64
C GLY A 122 20.86 -7.24 -17.57
N ASP A 123 20.95 -6.84 -16.30
CA ASP A 123 20.81 -7.77 -15.17
C ASP A 123 19.65 -7.39 -14.24
N GLY A 124 18.84 -6.40 -14.63
CA GLY A 124 17.73 -5.87 -13.84
C GLY A 124 18.16 -5.26 -12.50
N ARG A 125 19.47 -5.12 -12.24
CA ARG A 125 19.95 -4.68 -10.93
C ARG A 125 19.94 -3.17 -10.83
N LEU A 126 19.48 -2.70 -9.67
CA LEU A 126 19.57 -1.29 -9.31
C LEU A 126 21.04 -0.89 -9.15
N ARG A 127 21.46 0.14 -9.91
CA ARG A 127 22.80 0.71 -9.84
C ARG A 127 22.74 2.08 -9.18
N ARG A 128 23.61 2.28 -8.21
CA ARG A 128 23.82 3.57 -7.56
C ARG A 128 24.91 4.34 -8.29
N PHE A 129 24.51 5.43 -8.93
CA PHE A 129 25.41 6.42 -9.52
C PHE A 129 25.69 7.50 -8.47
N CYS A 130 26.95 7.84 -8.28
CA CYS A 130 27.39 8.92 -7.40
C CYS A 130 28.69 9.55 -7.92
N ALA A 131 29.17 10.60 -7.25
CA ALA A 131 30.42 11.27 -7.65
C ALA A 131 31.64 10.33 -7.71
N ILE A 132 31.69 9.30 -6.85
CA ILE A 132 32.79 8.32 -6.80
C ILE A 132 32.62 7.24 -7.87
N LYS A 133 31.37 6.84 -8.14
CA LYS A 133 31.03 5.76 -9.08
C LYS A 133 29.88 6.19 -9.97
N ASN A 134 30.23 6.91 -11.03
CA ASN A 134 29.29 7.49 -12.00
C ASN A 134 29.15 6.65 -13.29
N GLN A 135 29.86 5.53 -13.40
CA GLN A 135 29.85 4.65 -14.56
C GLN A 135 29.52 3.20 -14.16
N TRP A 136 28.64 2.57 -14.93
CA TRP A 136 28.25 1.17 -14.78
C TRP A 136 28.05 0.54 -16.15
N GLY A 137 28.33 -0.75 -16.30
CA GLY A 137 28.23 -1.41 -17.61
C GLY A 137 28.70 -2.84 -17.57
N PHE A 138 28.88 -3.40 -18.76
CA PHE A 138 29.20 -4.80 -18.97
C PHE A 138 30.53 -4.90 -19.74
N PRO A 139 31.58 -5.51 -19.14
CA PRO A 139 32.87 -5.67 -19.81
C PRO A 139 32.82 -6.67 -20.96
N GLN A 140 31.92 -7.64 -20.93
CA GLN A 140 31.83 -8.72 -21.91
C GLN A 140 30.44 -8.70 -22.57
N VAL A 141 30.17 -7.68 -23.41
CA VAL A 141 28.88 -7.50 -24.11
C VAL A 141 28.78 -8.39 -25.34
N LEU A 142 29.83 -8.59 -26.10
CA LEU A 142 29.75 -9.48 -27.25
C LEU A 142 31.16 -9.92 -27.62
N PRO A 143 31.44 -11.23 -27.72
CA PRO A 143 32.73 -11.70 -28.20
C PRO A 143 33.09 -11.07 -29.55
N LEU A 144 34.33 -10.62 -29.71
CA LEU A 144 34.77 -9.97 -30.95
C LEU A 144 34.67 -10.89 -32.17
N ASN A 145 34.91 -12.19 -32.00
CA ASN A 145 34.74 -13.18 -33.08
C ASN A 145 33.28 -13.24 -33.57
N THR A 146 32.32 -13.09 -32.65
CA THR A 146 30.88 -13.11 -32.93
C THR A 146 30.44 -11.80 -33.56
N PHE A 147 30.91 -10.68 -33.02
CA PHE A 147 30.62 -9.34 -33.54
C PHE A 147 31.17 -9.10 -34.95
N ASN A 148 32.42 -9.50 -35.20
CA ASN A 148 33.09 -9.31 -36.50
C ASN A 148 32.65 -10.30 -37.58
N ASN A 149 31.97 -11.40 -37.21
CA ASN A 149 31.42 -12.33 -38.16
C ASN A 149 30.16 -11.75 -38.81
N ALA A 150 30.27 -11.31 -40.06
CA ALA A 150 29.18 -10.70 -40.82
C ALA A 150 27.90 -11.57 -40.88
N SER A 151 27.99 -12.90 -40.75
CA SER A 151 26.81 -13.79 -40.73
C SER A 151 25.95 -13.66 -39.45
N ASN A 152 26.46 -12.96 -38.43
CA ASN A 152 25.73 -12.65 -37.20
C ASN A 152 25.08 -11.25 -37.22
N GLY A 153 25.30 -10.44 -38.26
CA GLY A 153 24.55 -9.21 -38.50
C GLY A 153 24.91 -7.99 -37.65
N TYR A 154 25.81 -8.11 -36.67
CA TYR A 154 26.17 -6.99 -35.78
C TYR A 154 27.07 -5.94 -36.43
N LEU A 155 28.04 -6.37 -37.25
CA LEU A 155 28.92 -5.50 -38.04
C LEU A 155 28.73 -5.81 -39.54
N ILE A 156 28.03 -4.92 -40.26
CA ILE A 156 27.73 -5.07 -41.69
C ILE A 156 28.22 -3.86 -42.44
N GLY A 157 29.04 -4.08 -43.48
CA GLY A 157 29.59 -2.99 -44.28
C GLY A 157 30.42 -2.00 -43.45
N ASP A 158 31.13 -2.49 -42.43
CA ASP A 158 31.89 -1.70 -41.46
C ASP A 158 31.03 -0.70 -40.64
N SER A 159 29.73 -1.01 -40.52
CA SER A 159 28.76 -0.23 -39.73
C SER A 159 28.12 -1.10 -38.66
N CYS A 160 27.94 -0.55 -37.46
CA CYS A 160 27.28 -1.19 -36.33
C CYS A 160 26.43 -0.20 -35.54
N VAL A 161 25.52 -0.71 -34.71
CA VAL A 161 24.60 0.13 -33.93
C VAL A 161 24.51 -0.38 -32.49
N PHE A 162 24.68 0.55 -31.55
CA PHE A 162 24.54 0.33 -30.12
C PHE A 162 23.42 1.19 -29.54
N GLY A 163 22.89 0.82 -28.37
CA GLY A 163 21.88 1.64 -27.71
C GLY A 163 21.81 1.45 -26.20
N ALA A 164 20.96 2.26 -25.57
CA ALA A 164 20.74 2.26 -24.13
C ALA A 164 19.29 2.61 -23.77
N GLU A 165 18.83 2.05 -22.66
CA GLU A 165 17.61 2.43 -21.96
C GLU A 165 17.91 2.63 -20.47
N VAL A 166 17.38 3.69 -19.88
CA VAL A 166 17.69 4.07 -18.50
C VAL A 166 16.41 4.42 -17.74
N PHE A 167 16.19 3.75 -16.62
CA PHE A 167 15.04 3.91 -15.75
C PHE A 167 15.52 4.33 -14.35
N VAL A 168 15.32 5.60 -14.00
CA VAL A 168 15.70 6.11 -12.67
C VAL A 168 14.57 5.86 -11.68
N ILE A 169 14.91 5.31 -10.52
CA ILE A 169 13.99 5.12 -9.40
C ILE A 169 14.11 6.34 -8.49
N LYS A 170 13.05 7.15 -8.46
CA LYS A 170 12.91 8.22 -7.47
C LYS A 170 12.22 7.66 -6.24
N SER A 171 12.85 7.80 -5.07
CA SER A 171 12.24 7.44 -3.79
C SER A 171 11.26 8.54 -3.34
N GLU A 172 10.14 8.67 -4.05
CA GLU A 172 9.01 9.57 -3.71
C GLU A 172 7.86 8.76 -3.09
N GLY A 173 8.20 7.75 -2.27
CA GLY A 173 7.21 6.85 -1.69
C GLY A 173 6.18 7.62 -0.87
N LYS A 174 4.90 7.50 -1.24
CA LYS A 174 3.79 8.01 -0.42
C LYS A 174 3.55 7.04 0.73
N GLY A 175 3.57 7.53 1.97
CA GLY A 175 3.26 6.76 3.17
C GLY A 175 2.06 7.33 3.91
N GLU A 176 1.49 6.54 4.81
CA GLU A 176 0.47 6.99 5.76
C GLU A 176 0.97 6.85 7.21
N HIS A 177 0.58 7.79 8.06
CA HIS A 177 0.84 7.76 9.49
C HIS A 177 -0.48 7.59 10.25
N PHE A 178 -0.70 6.38 10.77
CA PHE A 178 -1.86 6.02 11.57
C PHE A 178 -1.52 6.06 13.06
N SER A 179 -2.31 6.79 13.84
CA SER A 179 -2.14 6.88 15.30
C SER A 179 -3.45 6.67 16.04
N MET A 180 -3.38 6.09 17.24
CA MET A 180 -4.54 5.86 18.10
C MET A 180 -4.44 6.76 19.34
N ILE A 181 -5.40 7.66 19.50
CA ILE A 181 -5.55 8.47 20.70
C ILE A 181 -6.43 7.68 21.66
N LYS A 182 -5.92 7.43 22.87
CA LYS A 182 -6.72 6.92 23.99
C LYS A 182 -7.15 8.11 24.83
N ASP A 183 -8.41 8.14 25.25
CA ASP A 183 -9.00 9.17 26.11
C ASP A 183 -8.70 10.60 25.58
N PRO A 184 -9.17 10.97 24.36
CA PRO A 184 -8.93 12.29 23.78
C PRO A 184 -9.36 13.41 24.73
N SER A 185 -8.54 14.47 24.80
CA SER A 185 -8.89 15.69 25.52
C SER A 185 -10.21 16.24 25.00
N ASP A 186 -11.08 16.70 25.90
CA ASP A 186 -12.45 17.16 25.60
C ASP A 186 -13.35 16.08 24.97
N GLY A 187 -12.98 14.80 25.08
CA GLY A 187 -13.75 13.67 24.58
C GLY A 187 -15.03 13.36 25.37
N THR A 188 -15.34 14.11 26.43
CA THR A 188 -16.61 13.98 27.19
C THR A 188 -17.54 15.11 26.83
N PHE A 189 -18.69 14.76 26.27
CA PHE A 189 -19.75 15.65 25.85
C PHE A 189 -20.88 15.53 26.87
N THR A 190 -21.35 16.65 27.41
CA THR A 190 -22.50 16.68 28.33
C THR A 190 -23.59 17.55 27.74
N TRP A 191 -24.79 16.98 27.58
CA TRP A 191 -25.97 17.62 27.03
C TRP A 191 -27.10 17.57 28.06
N GLU A 192 -27.57 18.75 28.45
CA GLU A 192 -28.74 18.93 29.30
C GLU A 192 -29.98 19.13 28.40
N VAL A 193 -30.91 18.18 28.48
CA VAL A 193 -32.15 18.17 27.72
C VAL A 193 -33.26 18.69 28.62
N GLU A 194 -33.49 19.99 28.56
CA GLU A 194 -34.58 20.65 29.31
C GLU A 194 -35.94 20.35 28.69
N TYR A 195 -36.99 20.42 29.50
CA TYR A 195 -38.38 20.20 29.10
C TYR A 195 -38.59 18.84 28.41
N PHE A 196 -37.95 17.79 28.95
CA PHE A 196 -37.93 16.45 28.34
C PHE A 196 -39.34 15.89 28.09
N SER A 197 -40.29 16.15 29.00
CA SER A 197 -41.69 15.74 28.85
C SER A 197 -42.39 16.38 27.62
N GLY A 198 -41.90 17.54 27.17
CA GLY A 198 -42.42 18.30 26.03
C GLY A 198 -41.87 17.88 24.67
N LEU A 199 -40.94 16.91 24.62
CA LEU A 199 -40.33 16.48 23.36
C LEU A 199 -41.32 15.70 22.48
N THR A 200 -41.77 16.34 21.39
CA THR A 200 -42.75 15.81 20.45
C THR A 200 -42.13 15.14 19.23
N GLU A 201 -41.00 15.68 18.75
CA GLU A 201 -40.32 15.27 17.52
C GLU A 201 -39.73 13.85 17.65
N GLU A 202 -39.36 13.30 16.49
CA GLU A 202 -38.78 11.97 16.43
C GLU A 202 -37.41 11.89 17.13
N PHE A 203 -36.55 12.88 16.86
CA PHE A 203 -35.23 12.97 17.45
C PHE A 203 -34.76 14.41 17.59
N TYR A 204 -33.75 14.59 18.43
CA TYR A 204 -33.13 15.86 18.76
C TYR A 204 -31.62 15.72 18.76
N TYR A 205 -30.93 16.79 18.37
CA TYR A 205 -29.48 16.87 18.41
C TYR A 205 -29.02 17.75 19.58
N SER A 206 -27.88 17.38 20.16
CA SER A 206 -27.10 18.30 20.97
C SER A 206 -26.46 19.40 20.13
N GLN A 207 -25.81 20.35 20.80
CA GLN A 207 -24.78 21.18 20.18
C GLN A 207 -23.60 20.34 19.67
N VAL A 208 -22.73 20.95 18.84
CA VAL A 208 -21.49 20.31 18.35
C VAL A 208 -20.41 20.42 19.42
N TYR A 209 -19.74 19.30 19.68
CA TYR A 209 -18.57 19.21 20.53
C TYR A 209 -17.33 18.89 19.69
N LEU A 210 -16.23 19.60 19.91
CA LEU A 210 -14.98 19.36 19.19
C LEU A 210 -14.08 18.44 20.02
N ALA A 211 -13.72 17.29 19.48
CA ALA A 211 -12.77 16.37 20.11
C ALA A 211 -11.93 15.64 19.07
N GLY A 212 -10.62 15.56 19.33
CA GLY A 212 -9.67 14.89 18.45
C GLY A 212 -9.61 15.44 17.02
N GLY A 213 -9.88 16.74 16.85
CA GLY A 213 -9.90 17.41 15.56
C GLY A 213 -11.21 17.25 14.76
N HIS A 214 -12.23 16.60 15.34
CA HIS A 214 -13.50 16.33 14.69
C HIS A 214 -14.68 16.89 15.49
N GLY A 215 -15.76 17.27 14.80
CA GLY A 215 -17.01 17.74 15.41
C GLY A 215 -17.99 16.59 15.64
N TRP A 216 -18.54 16.49 16.84
CA TRP A 216 -19.40 15.40 17.29
C TRP A 216 -20.74 15.94 17.79
N LYS A 217 -21.82 15.20 17.56
CA LYS A 217 -23.16 15.47 18.09
C LYS A 217 -23.74 14.23 18.74
N LEU A 218 -24.53 14.42 19.79
CA LEU A 218 -25.39 13.39 20.34
C LEU A 218 -26.77 13.49 19.69
N GLN A 219 -27.34 12.35 19.34
CA GLN A 219 -28.68 12.24 18.79
C GLN A 219 -29.55 11.42 19.75
N LEU A 220 -30.66 12.01 20.17
CA LEU A 220 -31.60 11.41 21.11
C LEU A 220 -32.94 11.15 20.42
N PHE A 221 -33.45 9.93 20.57
CA PHE A 221 -34.82 9.55 20.20
C PHE A 221 -35.62 9.29 21.48
N PRO A 222 -36.35 10.30 22.02
CA PRO A 222 -37.01 10.18 23.32
C PRO A 222 -38.08 9.08 23.36
N LYS A 223 -38.65 8.74 22.20
CA LYS A 223 -39.68 7.71 22.02
C LYS A 223 -39.16 6.48 21.29
N GLY A 224 -37.86 6.40 21.03
CA GLY A 224 -37.18 5.26 20.39
C GLY A 224 -37.02 5.35 18.88
N HIS A 225 -36.05 4.61 18.35
CA HIS A 225 -35.67 4.58 16.95
C HIS A 225 -36.12 3.27 16.26
N LYS A 226 -36.63 3.38 15.03
CA LYS A 226 -37.06 2.25 14.17
C LYS A 226 -37.92 1.21 14.93
N LYS A 227 -37.43 -0.04 15.02
CA LYS A 227 -38.14 -1.18 15.63
C LYS A 227 -38.36 -1.04 17.14
N GLN A 228 -37.68 -0.11 17.80
CA GLN A 228 -37.72 0.09 19.26
C GLN A 228 -38.63 1.23 19.71
N ARG A 229 -39.34 1.87 18.75
CA ARG A 229 -40.31 2.93 19.03
C ARG A 229 -41.34 2.48 20.07
N GLY A 230 -41.59 3.34 21.05
CA GLY A 230 -42.53 3.12 22.16
C GLY A 230 -42.04 2.16 23.24
N LYS A 231 -40.84 1.59 23.12
CA LYS A 231 -40.29 0.61 24.10
C LYS A 231 -39.04 1.12 24.79
N TYR A 232 -38.11 1.68 24.01
CA TYR A 232 -36.84 2.17 24.50
C TYR A 232 -36.61 3.61 24.05
N LEU A 233 -35.91 4.39 24.85
CA LEU A 233 -35.22 5.59 24.41
C LEU A 233 -33.94 5.16 23.69
N SER A 234 -33.59 5.84 22.60
CA SER A 234 -32.37 5.53 21.82
C SER A 234 -31.40 6.69 21.84
N LEU A 235 -30.10 6.39 21.87
CA LEU A 235 -29.02 7.37 21.81
C LEU A 235 -27.99 6.98 20.76
N PHE A 236 -27.52 7.96 20.01
CA PHE A 236 -26.48 7.79 18.99
C PHE A 236 -25.43 8.89 19.12
N LEU A 237 -24.22 8.55 18.68
CA LEU A 237 -23.14 9.49 18.44
C LEU A 237 -23.05 9.69 16.93
N GLU A 238 -23.07 10.94 16.49
CA GLU A 238 -22.94 11.32 15.08
C GLU A 238 -21.71 12.21 14.90
N LEU A 239 -20.97 11.95 13.83
CA LEU A 239 -19.87 12.77 13.37
C LEU A 239 -20.44 13.87 12.45
N ASP A 240 -20.22 15.13 12.81
CA ASP A 240 -20.79 16.30 12.13
C ASP A 240 -20.05 16.68 10.83
N ASP A 241 -18.74 16.37 10.75
CA ASP A 241 -17.84 16.93 9.73
C ASP A 241 -17.84 16.20 8.37
N CYS A 242 -18.87 15.40 8.08
CA CYS A 242 -18.83 14.42 6.98
C CYS A 242 -18.97 15.01 5.57
N THR A 243 -19.31 16.30 5.45
CA THR A 243 -19.65 16.93 4.17
C THR A 243 -18.52 17.76 3.56
N LYS A 244 -17.38 17.94 4.25
CA LYS A 244 -16.35 18.91 3.84
C LYS A 244 -15.16 18.34 3.06
N SER A 245 -15.00 17.03 2.99
CA SER A 245 -13.85 16.42 2.31
C SER A 245 -14.27 15.26 1.39
N HIS A 246 -13.93 15.37 0.10
CA HIS A 246 -14.12 14.31 -0.91
C HIS A 246 -13.22 13.08 -0.71
N THR A 247 -12.56 12.94 0.44
CA THR A 247 -11.68 11.81 0.74
C THR A 247 -12.47 10.66 1.33
N VAL A 248 -12.17 9.44 0.88
CA VAL A 248 -12.61 8.19 1.51
C VAL A 248 -11.84 8.04 2.82
N TRP A 249 -12.29 8.70 3.88
CA TRP A 249 -11.74 8.55 5.22
C TRP A 249 -12.58 7.55 6.03
N LYS A 250 -11.91 6.79 6.90
CA LYS A 250 -12.52 5.92 7.90
C LYS A 250 -11.93 6.27 9.25
N LEU A 251 -12.80 6.50 10.23
CA LEU A 251 -12.43 6.92 11.58
C LEU A 251 -12.89 5.85 12.55
N PHE A 252 -11.94 5.10 13.11
CA PHE A 252 -12.24 4.17 14.19
C PHE A 252 -12.51 4.95 15.46
N VAL A 253 -13.66 4.71 16.07
CA VAL A 253 -14.04 5.33 17.34
C VAL A 253 -14.63 4.32 18.30
N GLU A 254 -14.08 4.29 19.50
CA GLU A 254 -14.66 3.63 20.66
C GLU A 254 -15.27 4.72 21.54
N PHE A 255 -16.55 4.58 21.90
CA PHE A 255 -17.25 5.58 22.70
C PHE A 255 -18.23 4.94 23.69
N THR A 256 -18.58 5.68 24.74
CA THR A 256 -19.59 5.33 25.74
C THR A 256 -20.69 6.37 25.71
N LEU A 257 -21.94 5.93 25.63
CA LEU A 257 -23.12 6.79 25.82
C LEU A 257 -23.66 6.58 27.23
N ARG A 258 -24.10 7.66 27.88
CA ARG A 258 -24.52 7.65 29.28
C ARG A 258 -25.71 8.57 29.52
N ILE A 259 -26.63 8.14 30.38
CA ILE A 259 -27.62 8.99 31.04
C ILE A 259 -27.28 9.06 32.52
N LYS A 260 -27.19 10.26 33.08
CA LYS A 260 -26.85 10.43 34.48
C LYS A 260 -28.07 10.26 35.36
N ASP A 261 -27.95 9.38 36.35
CA ASP A 261 -28.64 9.56 37.63
C ASP A 261 -28.12 10.84 38.29
N GLN A 262 -29.02 11.79 38.52
CA GLN A 262 -28.69 13.14 38.99
C GLN A 262 -28.65 13.26 40.52
N VAL A 263 -28.86 12.16 41.26
CA VAL A 263 -28.94 12.15 42.73
C VAL A 263 -27.98 11.14 43.36
N GLN A 264 -28.02 9.86 42.95
CA GLN A 264 -27.27 8.78 43.61
C GLN A 264 -26.03 8.33 42.81
N SER A 265 -25.74 8.99 41.68
CA SER A 265 -24.63 8.68 40.78
C SER A 265 -24.65 7.26 40.20
N GLN A 266 -25.80 6.58 40.18
CA GLN A 266 -25.98 5.30 39.50
C GLN A 266 -26.37 5.53 38.03
N HIS A 267 -25.41 5.96 37.23
CA HIS A 267 -25.63 6.28 35.83
C HIS A 267 -25.96 5.04 34.99
N HIS A 268 -26.76 5.22 33.94
CA HIS A 268 -26.99 4.19 32.93
C HIS A 268 -26.08 4.44 31.74
N GLU A 269 -25.10 3.56 31.49
CA GLU A 269 -24.11 3.74 30.43
C GLU A 269 -23.86 2.47 29.61
N GLN A 270 -23.49 2.65 28.35
CA GLN A 270 -23.13 1.54 27.46
C GLN A 270 -22.05 1.97 26.48
N THR A 271 -21.01 1.15 26.38
CA THR A 271 -19.89 1.33 25.44
C THR A 271 -20.18 0.67 24.10
N SER A 272 -19.74 1.27 23.00
CA SER A 272 -19.95 0.79 21.63
C SER A 272 -19.43 -0.63 21.39
N ILE A 273 -18.37 -1.04 22.12
CA ILE A 273 -17.85 -2.42 22.10
C ILE A 273 -18.86 -3.42 22.69
N ASN A 274 -19.64 -3.02 23.69
CA ASN A 274 -20.57 -3.90 24.41
C ASN A 274 -21.99 -3.83 23.84
N SER A 275 -22.18 -3.27 22.64
CA SER A 275 -23.50 -3.04 22.04
C SER A 275 -24.06 -4.21 21.24
N ALA A 276 -23.40 -5.38 21.24
CA ALA A 276 -23.94 -6.59 20.62
C ALA A 276 -25.10 -7.17 21.43
N THR A 277 -26.23 -6.46 21.47
CA THR A 277 -27.50 -7.06 21.84
C THR A 277 -28.04 -7.81 20.61
N ALA A 278 -27.78 -9.11 20.60
CA ALA A 278 -28.44 -10.17 19.82
C ALA A 278 -29.09 -9.73 18.49
N TRP A 279 -28.31 -9.75 17.41
CA TRP A 279 -28.87 -10.18 16.14
C TRP A 279 -28.97 -11.71 16.25
N ASP A 280 -30.18 -12.25 16.32
CA ASP A 280 -30.43 -13.69 16.20
C ASP A 280 -29.98 -14.17 14.81
N PHE A 281 -28.69 -14.43 14.64
CA PHE A 281 -28.19 -15.23 13.53
C PHE A 281 -28.19 -16.69 14.00
N THR A 282 -29.19 -17.45 13.57
CA THR A 282 -29.10 -18.91 13.63
C THR A 282 -27.92 -19.35 12.77
N CYS A 283 -27.13 -20.30 13.26
CA CYS A 283 -25.86 -20.78 12.68
C CYS A 283 -25.94 -21.39 11.25
N ASN A 284 -27.06 -21.25 10.55
CA ASN A 284 -27.28 -21.79 9.20
C ASN A 284 -26.89 -20.84 8.06
N ASP A 285 -26.60 -19.56 8.33
CA ASP A 285 -26.28 -18.58 7.27
C ASP A 285 -24.78 -18.52 6.89
N VAL A 286 -23.93 -19.37 7.49
CA VAL A 286 -22.46 -19.38 7.26
C VAL A 286 -22.06 -19.98 5.90
N LEU A 287 -22.99 -20.51 5.11
CA LEU A 287 -22.69 -21.08 3.79
C LEU A 287 -23.20 -20.25 2.60
N ALA A 288 -23.74 -19.06 2.81
CA ALA A 288 -24.12 -18.13 1.74
C ALA A 288 -23.28 -16.84 1.80
N TRP A 289 -21.96 -16.98 1.65
CA TRP A 289 -21.07 -15.85 1.41
C TRP A 289 -21.07 -15.51 -0.09
N ASP A 290 -21.89 -14.53 -0.46
CA ASP A 290 -21.78 -13.85 -1.76
C ASP A 290 -21.30 -12.41 -1.57
N LYS A 291 -20.50 -11.98 -2.55
CA LYS A 291 -19.75 -10.72 -2.58
C LYS A 291 -20.69 -9.52 -2.54
N LYS A 292 -20.73 -8.80 -1.42
CA LYS A 292 -20.91 -7.33 -1.38
C LYS A 292 -20.60 -6.81 0.02
N GLU A 293 -19.60 -5.92 0.07
CA GLU A 293 -19.41 -4.85 1.06
C GLU A 293 -19.82 -5.11 2.51
N SER A 294 -18.86 -5.45 3.38
CA SER A 294 -18.49 -4.65 4.57
C SER A 294 -17.54 -5.43 5.48
N CYS A 295 -16.52 -4.73 5.97
CA CYS A 295 -15.47 -5.26 6.82
C CYS A 295 -15.98 -5.61 8.22
N PHE A 296 -16.31 -6.88 8.47
CA PHE A 296 -16.26 -7.45 9.82
C PHE A 296 -14.85 -8.01 10.06
N TYR A 297 -13.99 -7.27 10.77
CA TYR A 297 -12.75 -7.83 11.29
C TYR A 297 -13.08 -8.71 12.51
N GLY A 298 -13.38 -9.97 12.25
CA GLY A 298 -13.41 -11.00 13.29
C GLY A 298 -11.98 -11.32 13.71
N LEU A 299 -11.60 -10.93 14.94
CA LEU A 299 -10.44 -11.48 15.61
C LEU A 299 -10.65 -13.00 15.80
N ARG A 300 -10.01 -13.79 14.93
CA ARG A 300 -9.87 -15.24 15.09
C ARG A 300 -8.93 -15.47 16.26
N LEU A 301 -9.45 -15.46 17.48
CA LEU A 301 -8.65 -15.84 18.65
C LEU A 301 -8.27 -17.32 18.50
N ALA A 302 -6.95 -17.51 18.41
CA ALA A 302 -6.25 -18.76 18.26
C ALA A 302 -6.52 -19.69 19.45
N ASN A 303 -7.58 -20.49 19.37
CA ASN A 303 -7.75 -21.70 20.20
C ASN A 303 -8.38 -22.88 19.43
N CYS A 304 -8.74 -22.71 18.15
CA CYS A 304 -9.17 -23.83 17.29
C CYS A 304 -8.00 -24.64 16.69
N GLU A 305 -6.75 -24.15 16.78
CA GLU A 305 -5.60 -24.84 16.17
C GLU A 305 -5.09 -26.03 16.99
N ILE A 306 -5.47 -26.13 18.27
CA ILE A 306 -5.05 -27.24 19.14
C ILE A 306 -5.88 -28.50 18.88
N ASP A 307 -7.13 -28.38 18.41
CA ASP A 307 -8.04 -29.52 18.28
C ASP A 307 -8.19 -30.05 16.83
N ALA A 308 -7.64 -29.33 15.85
CA ALA A 308 -7.57 -29.82 14.47
C ALA A 308 -6.45 -30.87 14.26
N ARG A 309 -5.36 -30.83 15.05
CA ARG A 309 -4.27 -31.82 14.99
C ARG A 309 -4.61 -33.17 15.65
N ARG A 310 -5.74 -33.28 16.36
CA ARG A 310 -6.19 -34.54 16.96
C ARG A 310 -7.24 -35.29 16.12
N ARG A 311 -7.52 -34.80 14.91
CA ARG A 311 -8.54 -35.36 14.00
C ARG A 311 -7.97 -36.09 12.78
N GLU A 312 -6.66 -36.26 12.69
CA GLU A 312 -6.00 -37.13 11.69
C GLU A 312 -5.74 -38.57 12.19
N HIS A 313 -6.17 -38.95 13.40
CA HIS A 313 -5.85 -40.28 13.96
C HIS A 313 -7.01 -41.13 14.46
N LEU A 314 -8.28 -40.73 14.29
CA LEU A 314 -9.40 -41.61 14.61
C LEU A 314 -10.48 -41.51 13.52
N GLY A 315 -10.81 -42.68 12.96
CA GLY A 315 -11.64 -42.85 11.78
C GLY A 315 -13.06 -42.29 11.90
N ARG A 316 -13.67 -42.15 10.73
CA ARG A 316 -15.07 -41.80 10.51
C ARG A 316 -16.01 -42.63 11.39
N ASP A 317 -17.12 -41.99 11.74
CA ASP A 317 -18.32 -42.53 12.39
C ASP A 317 -18.35 -42.52 13.91
N GLN A 318 -18.70 -41.37 14.47
CA GLN A 318 -19.63 -41.24 15.61
C GLN A 318 -20.11 -39.79 15.77
N HIS A 319 -21.42 -39.56 15.64
CA HIS A 319 -22.06 -38.31 16.02
C HIS A 319 -22.09 -38.20 17.55
N VAL A 320 -21.24 -37.37 18.12
CA VAL A 320 -21.36 -36.92 19.52
C VAL A 320 -21.91 -35.49 19.48
N PRO A 321 -23.07 -35.19 20.11
CA PRO A 321 -23.55 -33.83 20.19
C PRO A 321 -22.64 -33.04 21.14
N ILE A 322 -21.87 -32.11 20.60
CA ILE A 322 -21.12 -31.16 21.42
C ILE A 322 -22.14 -30.17 22.00
N SER A 323 -22.46 -30.35 23.27
CA SER A 323 -23.18 -29.36 24.08
C SER A 323 -22.29 -28.13 24.26
N VAL A 324 -22.40 -27.14 23.37
CA VAL A 324 -21.80 -25.82 23.57
C VAL A 324 -22.74 -24.98 24.43
N THR A 325 -22.93 -25.40 25.67
CA THR A 325 -23.62 -24.59 26.69
C THR A 325 -22.56 -23.77 27.43
N ASN A 326 -22.70 -22.45 27.38
CA ASN A 326 -22.01 -21.44 28.20
C ASN A 326 -20.58 -21.07 27.80
N LEU A 327 -20.41 -20.43 26.64
CA LEU A 327 -19.42 -19.37 26.50
C LEU A 327 -20.16 -18.08 26.11
N PRO A 328 -20.07 -16.99 26.90
CA PRO A 328 -20.68 -15.74 26.49
C PRO A 328 -19.85 -15.19 25.32
N PHE A 329 -20.35 -15.40 24.11
CA PHE A 329 -19.83 -14.75 22.91
C PHE A 329 -20.19 -13.27 22.97
N PHE A 330 -19.39 -12.47 23.68
CA PHE A 330 -19.43 -11.02 23.58
C PHE A 330 -18.76 -10.64 22.26
N TRP A 331 -19.53 -10.44 21.20
CA TRP A 331 -19.00 -9.81 19.99
C TRP A 331 -18.75 -8.33 20.30
N ALA A 332 -17.49 -7.95 20.35
CA ALA A 332 -17.07 -6.56 20.36
C ALA A 332 -17.41 -5.94 18.99
N VAL A 333 -18.42 -5.05 18.93
CA VAL A 333 -18.69 -4.31 17.68
C VAL A 333 -17.83 -3.06 17.66
N HIS A 334 -16.82 -3.07 16.81
CA HIS A 334 -16.03 -1.90 16.51
C HIS A 334 -16.68 -1.15 15.35
N HIS A 335 -16.97 0.14 15.53
CA HIS A 335 -17.55 0.96 14.47
C HIS A 335 -16.51 1.88 13.84
N TRP A 336 -16.58 1.97 12.51
CA TRP A 336 -15.76 2.84 11.69
C TRP A 336 -16.66 3.91 11.07
N PHE A 337 -16.56 5.12 11.59
CA PHE A 337 -17.27 6.26 11.04
C PHE A 337 -16.71 6.60 9.65
N SER A 338 -17.59 6.91 8.71
CA SER A 338 -17.26 7.30 7.33
C SER A 338 -18.31 8.24 6.77
N ALA A 339 -18.09 8.77 5.57
CA ALA A 339 -19.08 9.62 4.90
C ALA A 339 -20.43 8.92 4.63
N SER A 340 -20.44 7.59 4.49
CA SER A 340 -21.67 6.79 4.26
C SER A 340 -22.27 6.22 5.54
N GLU A 341 -21.52 6.21 6.64
CA GLU A 341 -21.92 5.71 7.97
C GLU A 341 -21.35 6.67 9.01
N ASN A 342 -22.01 7.82 9.19
CA ASN A 342 -21.53 8.89 10.05
C ASN A 342 -22.12 8.86 11.47
N ASP A 343 -23.03 7.94 11.75
CA ASP A 343 -23.67 7.76 13.04
C ASP A 343 -23.57 6.31 13.52
N TRP A 344 -23.43 6.15 14.83
CA TRP A 344 -23.55 4.83 15.47
C TRP A 344 -24.08 4.97 16.89
N GLY A 345 -24.85 3.98 17.32
CA GLY A 345 -25.52 4.08 18.61
C GLY A 345 -26.38 2.89 18.97
N LEU A 346 -27.31 3.15 19.88
CA LEU A 346 -27.99 2.17 20.69
C LEU A 346 -29.50 2.35 20.55
N PRO A 347 -30.15 1.62 19.61
CA PRO A 347 -31.60 1.66 19.43
C PRO A 347 -32.38 1.28 20.69
N SER A 348 -31.82 0.40 21.52
CA SER A 348 -32.41 -0.07 22.79
C SER A 348 -31.55 0.39 23.98
N PHE A 349 -31.38 1.70 24.17
CA PHE A 349 -30.47 2.23 25.20
C PHE A 349 -31.03 2.02 26.61
N ILE A 350 -32.21 2.58 26.91
CA ILE A 350 -32.90 2.42 28.19
C ILE A 350 -34.40 2.28 27.95
N SER A 351 -35.09 1.45 28.74
CA SER A 351 -36.53 1.27 28.57
C SER A 351 -37.28 2.57 28.90
N LEU A 352 -38.40 2.82 28.20
CA LEU A 352 -39.24 3.99 28.49
C LEU A 352 -39.90 3.90 29.88
N THR A 353 -40.02 2.70 30.45
CA THR A 353 -40.51 2.51 31.82
C THR A 353 -39.45 2.91 32.84
N ASP A 354 -38.20 2.54 32.62
CA ASP A 354 -37.11 2.83 33.57
C ASP A 354 -36.73 4.30 33.55
N ILE A 355 -36.66 4.93 32.37
CA ILE A 355 -36.31 6.35 32.26
C ILE A 355 -37.36 7.27 32.89
N LYS A 356 -38.64 6.87 32.85
CA LYS A 356 -39.76 7.62 33.42
C LYS A 356 -40.04 7.29 34.89
N ASN A 357 -39.37 6.30 35.45
CA ASN A 357 -39.53 5.94 36.85
C ASN A 357 -38.85 7.00 37.73
N PRO A 358 -39.60 7.76 38.55
CA PRO A 358 -39.01 8.82 39.38
C PRO A 358 -37.95 8.30 40.36
N SER A 359 -38.05 7.04 40.78
CA SER A 359 -37.10 6.41 41.71
C SER A 359 -35.70 6.23 41.12
N ASN A 360 -35.58 6.23 39.78
CA ASN A 360 -34.31 6.07 39.09
C ASN A 360 -33.55 7.38 38.89
N ASN A 361 -34.16 8.53 39.23
CA ASN A 361 -33.51 9.86 39.26
C ASN A 361 -32.84 10.32 37.95
N PHE A 362 -33.20 9.73 36.81
CA PHE A 362 -32.65 10.12 35.51
C PHE A 362 -33.22 11.45 35.00
N ILE A 363 -34.48 11.74 35.30
CA ILE A 363 -35.16 12.99 34.98
C ILE A 363 -35.43 13.72 36.29
N VAL A 364 -34.82 14.89 36.46
CA VAL A 364 -35.01 15.77 37.63
C VAL A 364 -35.38 17.15 37.11
N ASN A 365 -36.44 17.75 37.66
CA ASN A 365 -36.97 19.04 37.21
C ASN A 365 -37.28 19.09 35.70
N ASP A 366 -37.76 17.97 35.14
CA ASP A 366 -38.00 17.77 33.70
C ASP A 366 -36.75 17.95 32.81
N THR A 367 -35.56 17.80 33.39
CA THR A 367 -34.28 17.82 32.68
C THR A 367 -33.64 16.44 32.70
N LEU A 368 -33.17 15.99 31.53
CA LEU A 368 -32.39 14.77 31.35
C LEU A 368 -30.94 15.14 31.00
N ILE A 369 -29.96 14.53 31.68
CA ILE A 369 -28.54 14.75 31.37
C ILE A 369 -27.99 13.54 30.60
N VAL A 370 -27.57 13.78 29.36
CA VAL A 370 -26.98 12.79 28.46
C VAL A 370 -25.50 13.10 28.29
N GLU A 371 -24.66 12.08 28.30
CA GLU A 371 -23.23 12.20 28.05
C GLU A 371 -22.75 11.25 26.95
N GLY A 372 -21.79 11.70 26.15
CA GLY A 372 -21.01 10.89 25.22
C GLY A 372 -19.54 10.98 25.57
N VAL A 373 -18.86 9.85 25.70
CA VAL A 373 -17.44 9.79 26.04
C VAL A 373 -16.70 9.08 24.92
N LEU A 374 -15.78 9.75 24.26
CA LEU A 374 -14.84 9.12 23.34
C LEU A 374 -13.74 8.43 24.16
N ASN A 375 -13.65 7.10 24.05
CA ASN A 375 -12.64 6.29 24.74
C ASN A 375 -11.40 6.12 23.85
N ARG A 376 -11.59 5.94 22.54
CA ARG A 376 -10.51 5.84 21.55
C ARG A 376 -10.90 6.47 20.22
N LEU A 377 -9.91 7.04 19.56
CA LEU A 377 -10.08 7.70 18.27
C LEU A 377 -8.84 7.46 17.41
N SER A 378 -9.03 6.95 16.18
CA SER A 378 -7.94 6.90 15.20
C SER A 378 -7.70 8.26 14.56
N VAL A 379 -6.44 8.59 14.26
CA VAL A 379 -6.08 9.77 13.46
C VAL A 379 -5.15 9.31 12.34
N LEU A 380 -5.58 9.53 11.10
CA LEU A 380 -4.78 9.29 9.89
C LEU A 380 -4.18 10.62 9.43
N LYS A 381 -2.88 10.64 9.14
CA LYS A 381 -2.19 11.76 8.51
C LYS A 381 -1.36 11.25 7.34
N ASP A 382 -1.37 11.97 6.23
CA ASP A 382 -0.50 11.66 5.10
C ASP A 382 0.96 11.94 5.47
N PHE A 383 1.88 11.10 5.03
CA PHE A 383 3.32 11.35 5.09
C PHE A 383 3.68 12.27 3.90
N ALA A 384 4.31 13.41 4.19
CA ALA A 384 4.81 14.33 3.16
C ALA A 384 6.24 13.97 2.72
#